data_AF-A0A930YKT1-F1
#
_entry.id   AF-A0A930YKT1-F1
#
_cell.length_a   1.000
_cell.length_b   1.000
_cell.length_c   1.000
_cell.angle_alpha   90.00
_cell.angle_beta   90.00
_cell.angle_gamma   90.00
#
_symmetry.space_group_name_H-M   'P 1'
#
loop_
_entity.id
_entity.type
_entity.pdbx_description
1 polymer ?
#
loop_
_entity_poly.entity_id
_entity_poly.type
_entity_poly.pdbx_seq_one_letter_code
_entity_poly.pdbx_strand_id
1 'polypeptide(L)'
;MSLDSRLREDMRAIADTVEPDVETVLASLLARRDRVRPGRAVLPRVLAAAASLVLAAGLVVWWLGRAHGHENDYVDDPAPPTGTYAARLTGDLAGEWRLRFADDLVSVVAPDRSALGRRSDFGSSVVGGDRLTTSLLDGPCAGEGSYRWSWEQGQLRLEVLDDTCDLRTRILTGADWQPVSGEQFTPGTYRAELTIAQMRRTAVAEGYARTDVDAYLGSEFPGASAVTYTVTAREGTWLVQESIDGAPKDVAWQGRFTVLDRGTVQATATDISCGPIVYDVRPSAAAVSFVVVTDACPTPWTAPVGELIAQTALYESAPFRRLGE
;
A
#
# COMPACT_ATOMS: atom_id res chain seq x y z
N MET A 1 11.52 -9.08 45.18
CA MET A 1 10.62 -9.58 44.12
C MET A 1 11.37 -9.52 42.81
N SER A 2 11.31 -10.59 42.01
CA SER A 2 11.89 -10.59 40.66
C SER A 2 10.96 -9.85 39.69
N LEU A 3 11.51 -9.32 38.61
CA LEU A 3 10.74 -8.63 37.56
C LEU A 3 9.65 -9.54 36.97
N ASP A 4 9.96 -10.83 36.88
CA ASP A 4 9.04 -11.90 36.43
C ASP A 4 7.87 -12.16 37.40
N SER A 5 8.03 -11.89 38.71
CA SER A 5 6.92 -12.01 39.66
C SER A 5 5.93 -10.87 39.52
N ARG A 6 6.44 -9.63 39.33
CA ARG A 6 5.61 -8.45 39.09
C ARG A 6 4.81 -8.54 37.79
N LEU A 7 5.45 -9.01 36.71
CA LEU A 7 4.80 -9.15 35.41
C LEU A 7 3.64 -10.17 35.46
N ARG A 8 3.82 -11.30 36.17
CA ARG A 8 2.73 -12.27 36.36
C ARG A 8 1.58 -11.75 37.21
N GLU A 9 1.87 -10.89 38.20
CA GLU A 9 0.86 -10.33 39.09
C GLU A 9 0.03 -9.25 38.38
N ASP A 10 0.68 -8.38 37.61
CA ASP A 10 0.02 -7.36 36.79
C ASP A 10 -0.81 -7.99 35.66
N MET A 11 -0.31 -9.03 34.99
CA MET A 11 -1.09 -9.73 33.96
C MET A 11 -2.32 -10.44 34.53
N ARG A 12 -2.26 -10.97 35.76
CA ARG A 12 -3.44 -11.54 36.43
C ARG A 12 -4.46 -10.47 36.80
N ALA A 13 -4.02 -9.32 37.31
CA ALA A 13 -4.91 -8.22 37.66
C ALA A 13 -5.68 -7.67 36.44
N ILE A 14 -5.05 -7.62 35.26
CA ILE A 14 -5.68 -7.17 34.01
C ILE A 14 -6.65 -8.23 33.47
N ALA A 15 -6.31 -9.52 33.58
CA ALA A 15 -7.18 -10.60 33.11
C ALA A 15 -8.51 -10.65 33.89
N ASP A 16 -8.50 -10.34 35.18
CA ASP A 16 -9.71 -10.33 36.02
C ASP A 16 -10.61 -9.09 35.79
N THR A 17 -10.13 -8.06 35.09
CA THR A 17 -10.92 -6.84 34.81
C THR A 17 -11.63 -6.84 33.45
N VAL A 18 -11.30 -7.79 32.57
CA VAL A 18 -11.94 -7.92 31.27
C VAL A 18 -12.97 -9.05 31.34
N GLU A 19 -14.19 -8.71 31.72
CA GLU A 19 -15.34 -9.61 31.60
C GLU A 19 -15.87 -9.46 30.15
N PRO A 20 -15.62 -10.43 29.24
CA PRO A 20 -16.10 -10.30 27.87
C PRO A 20 -17.63 -10.34 27.87
N ASP A 21 -18.25 -9.25 27.46
CA ASP A 21 -19.71 -9.17 27.27
C ASP A 21 -20.11 -9.91 25.99
N VAL A 22 -20.14 -11.24 26.11
CA VAL A 22 -20.50 -12.16 25.02
C VAL A 22 -21.96 -11.95 24.59
N GLU A 23 -22.83 -11.49 25.48
CA GLU A 23 -24.25 -11.27 25.15
C GLU A 23 -24.44 -10.08 24.22
N THR A 24 -23.74 -8.98 24.44
CA THR A 24 -23.82 -7.79 23.58
C THR A 24 -23.29 -8.08 22.17
N VAL A 25 -22.21 -8.86 22.06
CA VAL A 25 -21.67 -9.27 20.75
C VAL A 25 -22.64 -10.21 20.03
N LEU A 26 -23.22 -11.19 20.73
CA LEU A 26 -24.16 -12.15 20.14
C LEU A 26 -25.47 -11.47 19.69
N ALA A 27 -26.00 -10.53 20.47
CA ALA A 27 -27.18 -9.75 20.11
C ALA A 27 -26.98 -8.92 18.83
N SER A 28 -25.78 -8.33 18.65
CA SER A 28 -25.44 -7.55 17.46
C SER A 28 -25.39 -8.39 16.17
N LEU A 29 -24.94 -9.65 16.27
CA LEU A 29 -24.84 -10.58 15.15
C LEU A 29 -26.21 -11.11 14.72
N LEU A 30 -27.09 -11.41 15.68
CA LEU A 30 -28.45 -11.85 15.38
C LEU A 30 -29.28 -10.74 14.70
N ALA A 31 -29.13 -9.48 15.15
CA ALA A 31 -29.82 -8.33 14.54
C ALA A 31 -29.42 -8.05 13.08
N ARG A 32 -28.20 -8.44 12.66
CA ARG A 32 -27.76 -8.31 11.25
C ARG A 32 -28.32 -9.41 10.35
N ARG A 33 -28.57 -10.61 10.87
CA ARG A 33 -29.06 -11.75 10.08
C ARG A 33 -30.51 -11.59 9.61
N ASP A 34 -31.34 -10.88 10.37
CA ASP A 34 -32.76 -10.69 10.03
C ASP A 34 -33.02 -9.62 8.95
N ARG A 35 -32.03 -8.79 8.61
CA ARG A 35 -32.18 -7.75 7.57
C ARG A 35 -31.96 -8.24 6.14
N VAL A 36 -31.51 -9.48 5.92
CA VAL A 36 -31.12 -9.99 4.59
C VAL A 36 -32.07 -11.10 4.10
N ARG A 37 -33.38 -10.87 4.17
CA ARG A 37 -34.37 -11.67 3.44
C ARG A 37 -35.00 -10.85 2.32
N PRO A 38 -34.53 -11.00 1.05
CA PRO A 38 -35.24 -10.44 -0.08
C PRO A 38 -36.57 -11.19 -0.26
N GLY A 39 -37.68 -10.44 -0.24
CA GLY A 39 -39.02 -10.95 -0.46
C GLY A 39 -39.17 -11.55 -1.85
N ARG A 40 -39.48 -12.85 -1.91
CA ARG A 40 -39.92 -13.53 -3.14
C ARG A 40 -41.36 -13.10 -3.46
N ALA A 41 -41.51 -12.18 -4.41
CA ALA A 41 -42.79 -11.90 -5.04
C ALA A 41 -43.10 -13.01 -6.07
N VAL A 42 -44.21 -13.71 -5.83
CA VAL A 42 -44.82 -14.68 -6.73
C VAL A 42 -45.71 -13.93 -7.72
N LEU A 43 -45.55 -14.13 -9.03
CA LEU A 43 -46.49 -13.69 -10.06
C LEU A 43 -47.07 -14.90 -10.81
N PRO A 44 -48.39 -14.94 -11.06
CA PRO A 44 -49.08 -16.07 -11.63
C PRO A 44 -49.00 -16.11 -13.17
N ARG A 45 -49.05 -17.33 -13.69
CA ARG A 45 -49.25 -17.67 -15.10
C ARG A 45 -50.63 -17.20 -15.58
N VAL A 46 -50.69 -16.52 -16.72
CA VAL A 46 -51.93 -16.39 -17.51
C VAL A 46 -51.67 -16.97 -18.90
N LEU A 47 -52.42 -18.03 -19.19
CA LEU A 47 -52.61 -18.67 -20.49
C LEU A 47 -53.68 -17.92 -21.28
N ALA A 48 -53.35 -17.48 -22.50
CA ALA A 48 -54.28 -17.25 -23.61
C ALA A 48 -53.44 -16.93 -24.86
N ALA A 49 -53.75 -17.28 -26.10
CA ALA A 49 -54.66 -18.23 -26.70
C ALA A 49 -54.10 -18.43 -28.12
N ALA A 50 -54.14 -19.67 -28.60
CA ALA A 50 -53.73 -20.03 -29.95
C ALA A 50 -54.76 -19.53 -30.97
N ALA A 51 -54.33 -18.71 -31.93
CA ALA A 51 -54.93 -18.59 -33.27
C ALA A 51 -54.15 -17.57 -34.10
N SER A 52 -53.07 -17.99 -34.79
CA SER A 52 -52.49 -17.36 -36.00
C SER A 52 -51.35 -18.21 -36.61
N LEU A 53 -51.55 -19.54 -36.70
CA LEU A 53 -50.76 -20.39 -37.61
C LEU A 53 -51.41 -20.19 -39.00
N VAL A 54 -50.85 -19.49 -39.98
CA VAL A 54 -49.83 -20.02 -40.90
C VAL A 54 -49.08 -18.88 -41.65
N LEU A 55 -49.51 -17.61 -41.52
CA LEU A 55 -48.79 -16.47 -42.13
C LEU A 55 -47.72 -15.84 -41.22
N ALA A 56 -47.72 -16.19 -39.92
CA ALA A 56 -46.69 -15.77 -38.98
C ALA A 56 -45.38 -16.53 -39.11
N ALA A 57 -45.34 -17.73 -39.72
CA ALA A 57 -44.10 -18.52 -39.78
C ALA A 57 -43.00 -17.87 -40.63
N GLY A 58 -43.35 -17.18 -41.74
CA GLY A 58 -42.37 -16.47 -42.57
C GLY A 58 -41.86 -15.17 -41.93
N LEU A 59 -42.73 -14.44 -41.24
CA LEU A 59 -42.38 -13.19 -40.54
C LEU A 59 -41.66 -13.47 -39.22
N VAL A 60 -42.02 -14.53 -38.50
CA VAL A 60 -41.35 -14.96 -37.25
C VAL A 60 -39.98 -15.57 -37.55
N VAL A 61 -39.76 -16.29 -38.66
CA VAL A 61 -38.40 -16.73 -39.05
C VAL A 61 -37.53 -15.55 -39.49
N TRP A 62 -38.09 -14.55 -40.16
CA TRP A 62 -37.36 -13.32 -40.51
C TRP A 62 -37.08 -12.42 -39.29
N TRP A 63 -38.01 -12.34 -38.33
CA TRP A 63 -37.83 -11.58 -37.08
C TRP A 63 -36.92 -12.32 -36.08
N LEU A 64 -37.03 -13.65 -35.98
CA LEU A 64 -36.08 -14.47 -35.21
C LEU A 64 -34.69 -14.44 -35.85
N GLY A 65 -34.58 -14.43 -37.18
CA GLY A 65 -33.29 -14.28 -37.87
C GLY A 65 -32.63 -12.91 -37.70
N ARG A 66 -33.42 -11.85 -37.45
CA ARG A 66 -32.91 -10.49 -37.15
C ARG A 66 -32.70 -10.24 -35.65
N ALA A 67 -33.32 -11.04 -34.79
CA ALA A 67 -33.08 -11.07 -33.36
C ALA A 67 -31.89 -11.96 -32.97
N HIS A 68 -31.32 -12.72 -33.91
CA HIS A 68 -30.02 -13.37 -33.73
C HIS A 68 -28.91 -12.33 -33.87
N GLY A 69 -28.54 -11.76 -32.73
CA GLY A 69 -27.15 -11.47 -32.46
C GLY A 69 -26.65 -10.12 -32.95
N HIS A 70 -27.33 -9.03 -32.58
CA HIS A 70 -26.54 -8.04 -31.83
C HIS A 70 -26.28 -8.68 -30.48
N GLU A 71 -25.34 -9.62 -30.46
CA GLU A 71 -24.48 -9.86 -29.33
C GLU A 71 -23.99 -8.46 -29.03
N ASN A 72 -24.67 -7.78 -28.10
CA ASN A 72 -24.15 -6.57 -27.51
C ASN A 72 -22.80 -7.06 -27.03
N ASP A 73 -21.74 -6.69 -27.75
CA ASP A 73 -20.39 -6.72 -27.25
C ASP A 73 -20.52 -5.98 -25.92
N TYR A 74 -20.71 -6.76 -24.86
CA TYR A 74 -20.76 -6.28 -23.52
C TYR A 74 -19.31 -5.87 -23.35
N VAL A 75 -19.05 -4.59 -23.59
CA VAL A 75 -17.76 -4.00 -23.31
C VAL A 75 -17.61 -4.24 -21.82
N ASP A 76 -16.82 -5.25 -21.47
CA ASP A 76 -16.52 -5.56 -20.09
C ASP A 76 -16.11 -4.24 -19.45
N ASP A 77 -16.87 -3.83 -18.43
CA ASP A 77 -16.51 -2.65 -17.67
C ASP A 77 -15.06 -2.83 -17.25
N PRO A 78 -14.18 -1.87 -17.59
CA PRO A 78 -12.77 -2.05 -17.33
C PRO A 78 -12.57 -2.37 -15.85
N ALA A 79 -11.64 -3.27 -15.55
CA ALA A 79 -11.31 -3.56 -14.16
C ALA A 79 -10.72 -2.29 -13.51
N PRO A 80 -11.12 -1.96 -12.27
CA PRO A 80 -10.59 -0.81 -11.57
C PRO A 80 -9.07 -0.90 -11.45
N PRO A 81 -8.35 0.24 -11.48
CA PRO A 81 -6.91 0.24 -11.31
C PRO A 81 -6.55 -0.36 -9.95
N THR A 82 -5.75 -1.42 -9.98
CA THR A 82 -5.24 -2.13 -8.80
C THR A 82 -3.77 -2.47 -9.03
N GLY A 83 -2.98 -2.42 -7.96
CA GLY A 83 -1.54 -2.66 -8.02
C GLY A 83 -0.71 -1.39 -8.22
N THR A 84 0.53 -1.57 -8.68
CA THR A 84 1.53 -0.49 -8.79
C THR A 84 1.78 -0.11 -10.25
N TYR A 85 1.88 1.19 -10.49
CA TYR A 85 2.08 1.83 -11.77
C TYR A 85 3.26 2.78 -11.70
N ALA A 86 3.94 3.01 -12.83
CA ALA A 86 5.03 3.97 -12.93
C ALA A 86 4.80 4.93 -14.10
N ALA A 87 5.18 6.19 -13.90
CA ALA A 87 5.16 7.20 -14.94
C ALA A 87 6.40 8.09 -14.82
N ARG A 88 6.95 8.53 -15.95
CA ARG A 88 8.02 9.53 -15.96
C ARG A 88 7.41 10.91 -16.19
N LEU A 89 7.36 11.71 -15.12
CA LEU A 89 6.93 13.10 -15.20
C LEU A 89 8.06 14.00 -15.68
N THR A 90 7.73 15.22 -16.08
CA THR A 90 8.65 16.24 -16.62
C THR A 90 8.52 17.56 -15.87
N GLY A 91 9.39 18.53 -16.15
CA GLY A 91 9.35 19.86 -15.52
C GLY A 91 9.89 19.86 -14.08
N ASP A 92 9.19 20.54 -13.17
CA ASP A 92 9.52 20.59 -11.74
C ASP A 92 9.22 19.28 -10.99
N LEU A 93 8.49 18.36 -11.62
CA LEU A 93 8.22 17.01 -11.13
C LEU A 93 9.05 15.96 -11.87
N ALA A 94 10.14 16.34 -12.55
CA ALA A 94 10.89 15.43 -13.40
C ALA A 94 11.39 14.18 -12.66
N GLY A 95 11.18 13.01 -13.25
CA GLY A 95 11.69 11.73 -12.75
C GLY A 95 10.64 10.62 -12.81
N GLU A 96 11.00 9.44 -12.31
CA GLU A 96 10.11 8.28 -12.25
C GLU A 96 9.28 8.30 -10.98
N TRP A 97 7.97 8.47 -11.13
CA TRP A 97 6.98 8.39 -10.07
C TRP A 97 6.32 7.02 -10.08
N ARG A 98 5.91 6.54 -8.92
CA ARG A 98 5.12 5.31 -8.81
C ARG A 98 3.82 5.58 -8.08
N LEU A 99 2.72 5.08 -8.61
CA LEU A 99 1.38 5.22 -8.07
C LEU A 99 0.87 3.82 -7.73
N ARG A 100 0.33 3.63 -6.54
CA ARG A 100 -0.15 2.33 -6.06
C ARG A 100 -1.61 2.46 -5.65
N PHE A 101 -2.44 1.54 -6.12
CA PHE A 101 -3.81 1.34 -5.65
C PHE A 101 -3.92 0.00 -4.91
N ALA A 102 -4.36 0.04 -3.67
CA ALA A 102 -4.54 -1.14 -2.83
C ALA A 102 -5.76 -0.96 -1.94
N ASP A 103 -6.80 -1.76 -2.18
CA ASP A 103 -8.09 -1.65 -1.49
C ASP A 103 -8.66 -0.22 -1.60
N ASP A 104 -8.81 0.46 -0.47
CA ASP A 104 -9.28 1.85 -0.34
C ASP A 104 -8.13 2.85 -0.12
N LEU A 105 -6.89 2.44 -0.37
CA LEU A 105 -5.69 3.26 -0.24
C LEU A 105 -5.04 3.52 -1.61
N VAL A 106 -4.60 4.76 -1.80
CA VAL A 106 -3.66 5.12 -2.85
C VAL A 106 -2.40 5.74 -2.25
N SER A 107 -1.24 5.39 -2.79
CA SER A 107 0.02 6.02 -2.43
C SER A 107 0.86 6.36 -3.66
N VAL A 108 1.77 7.32 -3.49
CA VAL A 108 2.67 7.78 -4.53
C VAL A 108 4.11 7.82 -4.01
N VAL A 109 5.05 7.28 -4.77
CA VAL A 109 6.48 7.38 -4.50
C VAL A 109 7.07 8.36 -5.50
N ALA A 110 7.63 9.45 -4.99
CA ALA A 110 8.36 10.41 -5.81
C ALA A 110 9.77 9.89 -6.15
N PRO A 111 10.37 10.30 -7.28
CA PRO A 111 11.77 10.02 -7.58
C PRO A 111 12.74 10.68 -6.60
N ASP A 112 12.30 11.79 -5.99
CA ASP A 112 12.98 12.56 -4.95
C ASP A 112 11.90 13.04 -3.98
N ARG A 113 12.01 12.68 -2.69
CA ARG A 113 10.99 13.01 -1.68
C ARG A 113 10.82 14.52 -1.49
N SER A 114 11.85 15.32 -1.79
CA SER A 114 11.76 16.78 -1.73
C SER A 114 10.69 17.35 -2.67
N ALA A 115 10.31 16.64 -3.74
CA ALA A 115 9.21 17.02 -4.62
C ALA A 115 7.84 17.02 -3.90
N LEU A 116 7.67 16.20 -2.87
CA LEU A 116 6.47 16.16 -2.03
C LEU A 116 6.58 17.06 -0.80
N GLY A 117 7.79 17.44 -0.40
CA GLY A 117 8.04 18.21 0.81
C GLY A 117 7.65 17.42 2.06
N ARG A 118 6.98 18.06 3.03
CA ARG A 118 6.50 17.40 4.27
C ARG A 118 5.12 16.75 4.14
N ARG A 119 4.64 16.55 2.91
CA ARG A 119 3.29 16.04 2.68
C ARG A 119 3.25 14.52 2.85
N SER A 120 2.12 14.01 3.30
CA SER A 120 1.81 12.59 3.20
C SER A 120 1.84 12.15 1.73
N ASP A 121 2.41 10.99 1.48
CA ASP A 121 2.55 10.34 0.18
C ASP A 121 1.45 9.29 -0.06
N PHE A 122 0.41 9.29 0.75
CA PHE A 122 -0.74 8.39 0.68
C PHE A 122 -2.05 9.10 1.01
N GLY A 123 -3.17 8.46 0.68
CA GLY A 123 -4.51 8.91 1.01
C GLY A 123 -5.54 7.82 0.70
N SER A 124 -6.80 8.09 0.99
CA SER A 124 -7.89 7.21 0.60
C SER A 124 -8.09 7.23 -0.92
N SER A 125 -8.62 6.15 -1.46
CA SER A 125 -9.13 6.04 -2.83
C SER A 125 -10.44 5.26 -2.87
N VAL A 126 -11.39 5.77 -3.65
CA VAL A 126 -12.64 5.07 -3.96
C VAL A 126 -12.78 5.02 -5.48
N VAL A 127 -12.88 3.81 -6.03
CA VAL A 127 -13.08 3.60 -7.47
C VAL A 127 -14.50 3.10 -7.71
N GLY A 128 -15.24 3.75 -8.60
CA GLY A 128 -16.58 3.35 -9.00
C GLY A 128 -16.90 3.76 -10.45
N GLY A 129 -17.25 2.78 -11.28
CA GLY A 129 -17.36 3.00 -12.73
C GLY A 129 -16.03 3.52 -13.30
N ASP A 130 -16.09 4.54 -14.16
CA ASP A 130 -14.92 5.24 -14.71
C ASP A 130 -14.35 6.33 -13.78
N ARG A 131 -14.81 6.42 -12.53
CA ARG A 131 -14.44 7.49 -11.60
C ARG A 131 -13.54 6.98 -10.46
N LEU A 132 -12.50 7.74 -10.20
CA LEU A 132 -11.61 7.64 -9.04
C LEU A 132 -11.78 8.89 -8.19
N THR A 133 -12.06 8.74 -6.90
CA THR A 133 -11.98 9.81 -5.90
C THR A 133 -10.84 9.51 -4.95
N THR A 134 -10.00 10.50 -4.62
CA THR A 134 -8.85 10.29 -3.74
C THR A 134 -8.49 11.50 -2.89
N SER A 135 -8.00 11.25 -1.68
CA SER A 135 -7.38 12.25 -0.80
C SER A 135 -5.84 12.18 -0.80
N LEU A 136 -5.22 11.64 -1.85
CA LEU A 136 -3.76 11.58 -2.01
C LEU A 136 -3.14 12.96 -1.70
N LEU A 137 -2.06 13.00 -0.92
CA LEU A 137 -1.42 14.23 -0.43
C LEU A 137 -2.27 15.03 0.58
N ASP A 138 -1.61 15.50 1.63
CA ASP A 138 -2.21 16.34 2.67
C ASP A 138 -1.75 17.82 2.58
N GLY A 139 -1.98 18.56 3.65
CA GLY A 139 -1.51 19.95 3.80
C GLY A 139 -2.21 20.90 2.81
N PRO A 140 -1.48 21.61 1.93
CA PRO A 140 -2.09 22.48 0.91
C PRO A 140 -3.01 21.75 -0.07
N CYS A 141 -2.97 20.42 -0.09
CA CYS A 141 -3.81 19.56 -0.91
C CYS A 141 -4.91 18.84 -0.12
N ALA A 142 -5.20 19.32 1.10
CA ALA A 142 -6.26 18.77 1.93
C ALA A 142 -7.61 18.77 1.19
N GLY A 143 -8.30 17.65 1.28
CA GLY A 143 -9.57 17.41 0.59
C GLY A 143 -9.44 16.36 -0.51
N GLU A 144 -10.57 15.95 -1.04
CA GLU A 144 -10.65 14.95 -2.09
C GLU A 144 -10.54 15.59 -3.48
N GLY A 145 -9.87 14.91 -4.39
CA GLY A 145 -9.90 15.14 -5.83
C GLY A 145 -10.62 14.00 -6.52
N SER A 146 -11.17 14.27 -7.70
CA SER A 146 -11.83 13.26 -8.52
C SER A 146 -11.38 13.29 -9.96
N TYR A 147 -11.23 12.10 -10.51
CA TYR A 147 -10.62 11.81 -11.80
C TYR A 147 -11.47 10.80 -12.56
N ARG A 148 -11.53 10.95 -13.87
CA ARG A 148 -11.91 9.87 -14.77
C ARG A 148 -10.68 9.03 -15.01
N TRP A 149 -10.82 7.71 -14.94
CA TRP A 149 -9.75 6.79 -15.28
C TRP A 149 -10.13 5.96 -16.50
N SER A 150 -9.14 5.64 -17.33
CA SER A 150 -9.32 4.77 -18.50
C SER A 150 -8.05 3.95 -18.76
N TRP A 151 -8.21 2.87 -19.52
CA TRP A 151 -7.09 2.08 -20.03
C TRP A 151 -6.89 2.37 -21.52
N GLU A 152 -5.74 2.93 -21.86
CA GLU A 152 -5.35 3.21 -23.24
C GLU A 152 -4.06 2.47 -23.54
N GLN A 153 -4.09 1.52 -24.47
CA GLN A 153 -2.90 0.75 -24.88
C GLN A 153 -2.18 0.04 -23.70
N GLY A 154 -2.94 -0.39 -22.69
CA GLY A 154 -2.40 -1.03 -21.47
C GLY A 154 -1.80 -0.06 -20.45
N GLN A 155 -2.00 1.25 -20.63
CA GLN A 155 -1.60 2.29 -19.70
C GLN A 155 -2.83 2.87 -19.00
N LEU A 156 -2.69 3.15 -17.71
CA LEU A 156 -3.70 3.84 -16.92
C LEU A 156 -3.60 5.35 -17.19
N ARG A 157 -4.66 5.93 -17.71
CA ARG A 157 -4.78 7.37 -17.91
C ARG A 157 -5.74 7.95 -16.89
N LEU A 158 -5.39 9.09 -16.31
CA LEU A 158 -6.22 9.83 -15.38
C LEU A 158 -6.51 11.23 -15.94
N GLU A 159 -7.78 11.59 -16.00
CA GLU A 159 -8.25 12.91 -16.42
C GLU A 159 -8.94 13.60 -15.26
N VAL A 160 -8.57 14.84 -14.97
CA VAL A 160 -9.17 15.59 -13.86
C VAL A 160 -10.66 15.87 -14.15
N LEU A 161 -11.52 15.53 -13.20
CA LEU A 161 -12.95 15.90 -13.22
C LEU A 161 -13.20 17.09 -12.30
N ASP A 162 -12.71 17.00 -11.06
CA ASP A 162 -12.82 18.05 -10.05
C ASP A 162 -11.69 17.85 -9.03
N ASP A 163 -10.68 18.72 -9.07
CA ASP A 163 -9.62 18.78 -8.08
C ASP A 163 -8.98 20.17 -8.05
N THR A 164 -8.93 20.77 -6.87
CA THR A 164 -8.36 22.11 -6.65
C THR A 164 -6.88 22.08 -6.23
N CYS A 165 -6.31 20.89 -5.96
CA CYS A 165 -4.89 20.75 -5.68
C CYS A 165 -4.09 20.60 -6.98
N ASP A 166 -3.44 21.69 -7.41
CA ASP A 166 -2.58 21.70 -8.61
C ASP A 166 -1.47 20.65 -8.59
N LEU A 167 -0.88 20.35 -7.42
CA LEU A 167 0.18 19.34 -7.31
C LEU A 167 -0.34 17.93 -7.59
N ARG A 168 -1.46 17.54 -6.98
CA ARG A 168 -2.07 16.23 -7.16
C ARG A 168 -2.54 16.03 -8.59
N THR A 169 -3.19 17.05 -9.18
CA THR A 169 -3.56 17.04 -10.60
C THR A 169 -2.34 16.84 -11.49
N ARG A 170 -1.25 17.60 -11.31
CA ARG A 170 -0.05 17.45 -12.14
C ARG A 170 0.64 16.10 -11.98
N ILE A 171 0.64 15.52 -10.78
CA ILE A 171 1.18 14.18 -10.55
C ILE A 171 0.31 13.15 -11.28
N LEU A 172 -0.99 13.13 -11.01
CA LEU A 172 -1.89 12.07 -11.46
C LEU A 172 -2.19 12.13 -12.96
N THR A 173 -2.31 13.33 -13.55
CA THR A 173 -2.69 13.49 -14.96
C THR A 173 -1.53 13.93 -15.86
N GLY A 174 -0.32 14.08 -15.31
CA GLY A 174 0.85 14.60 -16.04
C GLY A 174 1.46 13.62 -17.05
N ALA A 175 1.11 12.34 -16.95
CA ALA A 175 1.57 11.27 -17.83
C ALA A 175 0.62 10.07 -17.78
N ASP A 176 0.75 9.18 -18.76
CA ASP A 176 0.11 7.87 -18.75
C ASP A 176 0.91 6.90 -17.88
N TRP A 177 0.22 6.16 -17.02
CA TRP A 177 0.79 5.31 -15.99
C TRP A 177 0.92 3.87 -16.49
N GLN A 178 2.15 3.36 -16.54
CA GLN A 178 2.42 2.00 -16.99
C GLN A 178 2.35 1.04 -15.80
N PRO A 179 1.63 -0.09 -15.89
CA PRO A 179 1.69 -1.12 -14.87
C PRO A 179 3.14 -1.54 -14.64
N VAL A 180 3.58 -1.54 -13.38
CA VAL A 180 4.92 -2.02 -13.04
C VAL A 180 4.94 -3.53 -13.26
N SER A 181 5.65 -3.91 -14.32
CA SER A 181 6.02 -5.30 -14.58
C SER A 181 7.44 -5.53 -14.08
N GLY A 182 7.69 -6.70 -13.47
CA GLY A 182 8.98 -6.99 -12.85
C GLY A 182 8.98 -8.33 -12.13
N GLU A 183 10.16 -8.73 -11.68
CA GLU A 183 10.33 -9.88 -10.81
C GLU A 183 9.57 -9.64 -9.50
N GLN A 184 8.85 -10.66 -9.05
CA GLN A 184 8.18 -10.60 -7.75
C GLN A 184 9.23 -10.60 -6.64
N PHE A 185 9.06 -9.74 -5.63
CA PHE A 185 9.85 -9.86 -4.41
C PHE A 185 9.79 -11.29 -3.88
N THR A 186 10.95 -11.94 -3.80
CA THR A 186 11.07 -13.32 -3.37
C THR A 186 11.59 -13.34 -1.93
N PRO A 187 10.79 -13.75 -0.93
CA PRO A 187 11.24 -13.84 0.46
C PRO A 187 12.60 -14.53 0.60
N GLY A 188 13.45 -14.00 1.48
CA GLY A 188 14.83 -14.45 1.64
C GLY A 188 15.58 -13.67 2.70
N THR A 189 16.89 -13.90 2.74
CA THR A 189 17.80 -13.17 3.62
C THR A 189 18.60 -12.19 2.78
N TYR A 190 18.67 -10.94 3.21
CA TYR A 190 19.24 -9.83 2.49
C TYR A 190 20.22 -9.08 3.38
N ARG A 191 21.37 -8.67 2.84
CA ARG A 191 22.41 -7.98 3.60
C ARG A 191 22.90 -6.72 2.91
N ALA A 192 23.03 -5.65 3.67
CA ALA A 192 23.73 -4.44 3.29
C ALA A 192 24.76 -4.07 4.37
N GLU A 193 25.85 -3.44 3.95
CA GLU A 193 26.82 -2.81 4.85
C GLU A 193 26.83 -1.32 4.52
N LEU A 194 26.56 -0.51 5.53
CA LEU A 194 26.36 0.93 5.40
C LEU A 194 27.35 1.65 6.29
N THR A 195 28.15 2.54 5.72
CA THR A 195 28.98 3.45 6.52
C THR A 195 28.12 4.54 7.16
N ILE A 196 28.49 5.04 8.34
CA ILE A 196 27.82 6.20 8.97
C ILE A 196 27.81 7.40 8.01
N ALA A 197 28.87 7.58 7.21
CA ALA A 197 28.94 8.63 6.21
C ALA A 197 27.94 8.46 5.05
N GLN A 198 27.65 7.22 4.63
CA GLN A 198 26.61 6.96 3.63
C GLN A 198 25.23 7.26 4.19
N MET A 199 24.90 6.70 5.36
CA MET A 199 23.62 6.93 6.05
C MET A 199 23.33 8.42 6.24
N ARG A 200 24.32 9.19 6.69
CA ARG A 200 24.21 10.64 6.81
C ARG A 200 23.92 11.33 5.48
N ARG A 201 24.63 10.97 4.40
CA ARG A 201 24.43 11.61 3.09
C ARG A 201 23.05 11.33 2.54
N THR A 202 22.57 10.08 2.65
CA THR A 202 21.23 9.69 2.21
C THR A 202 20.18 10.49 2.97
N ALA A 203 20.22 10.49 4.31
CA ALA A 203 19.22 11.22 5.09
C ALA A 203 19.22 12.74 4.80
N VAL A 204 20.39 13.36 4.66
CA VAL A 204 20.45 14.80 4.30
C VAL A 204 19.93 15.05 2.89
N ALA A 205 20.19 14.13 1.94
CA ALA A 205 19.65 14.23 0.58
C ALA A 205 18.12 14.12 0.55
N GLU A 206 17.55 13.29 1.42
CA GLU A 206 16.09 13.16 1.62
C GLU A 206 15.47 14.32 2.42
N GLY A 207 16.25 15.36 2.72
CA GLY A 207 15.75 16.62 3.29
C GLY A 207 15.72 16.68 4.81
N TYR A 208 16.23 15.66 5.52
CA TYR A 208 16.37 15.74 6.97
C TYR A 208 17.44 16.78 7.36
N ALA A 209 17.17 17.54 8.42
CA ALA A 209 18.13 18.51 8.93
C ALA A 209 19.40 17.79 9.40
N ARG A 210 20.57 18.24 8.93
CA ARG A 210 21.84 17.61 9.25
C ARG A 210 22.09 17.49 10.76
N THR A 211 21.65 18.45 11.55
CA THR A 211 21.77 18.41 13.02
C THR A 211 21.00 17.26 13.63
N ASP A 212 19.82 16.93 13.08
CA ASP A 212 18.97 15.84 13.58
C ASP A 212 19.55 14.49 13.18
N VAL A 213 20.06 14.39 11.94
CA VAL A 213 20.79 13.22 11.44
C VAL A 213 22.05 12.94 12.25
N ASP A 214 22.84 13.98 12.54
CA ASP A 214 24.06 13.85 13.33
C ASP A 214 23.76 13.48 14.79
N ALA A 215 22.69 14.03 15.37
CA ALA A 215 22.23 13.67 16.70
C ALA A 215 21.77 12.20 16.79
N TYR A 216 20.92 11.76 15.85
CA TYR A 216 20.44 10.38 15.76
C TYR A 216 21.59 9.38 15.56
N LEU A 217 22.44 9.58 14.55
CA LEU A 217 23.54 8.66 14.28
C LEU A 217 24.57 8.65 15.43
N GLY A 218 24.73 9.77 16.13
CA GLY A 218 25.60 9.87 17.29
C GLY A 218 25.04 9.16 18.54
N SER A 219 23.72 9.12 18.71
CA SER A 219 23.07 8.41 19.83
C SER A 219 22.97 6.90 19.58
N GLU A 220 22.51 6.50 18.39
CA GLU A 220 22.30 5.09 18.06
C GLU A 220 23.60 4.35 17.77
N PHE A 221 24.56 5.01 17.11
CA PHE A 221 25.81 4.39 16.66
C PHE A 221 27.05 5.13 17.18
N PRO A 222 27.22 5.28 18.51
CA PRO A 222 28.29 6.10 19.08
C PRO A 222 29.68 5.55 18.71
N GLY A 223 30.41 6.32 17.91
CA GLY A 223 31.77 5.98 17.47
C GLY A 223 31.83 4.93 16.36
N ALA A 224 30.69 4.51 15.80
CA ALA A 224 30.65 3.50 14.76
C ALA A 224 31.23 4.00 13.43
N SER A 225 31.84 3.10 12.66
CA SER A 225 32.27 3.37 11.28
C SER A 225 31.26 2.85 10.26
N ALA A 226 30.70 1.66 10.52
CA ALA A 226 29.74 1.01 9.67
C ALA A 226 28.74 0.15 10.48
N VAL A 227 27.58 -0.06 9.87
CA VAL A 227 26.53 -0.95 10.38
C VAL A 227 26.19 -1.95 9.27
N THR A 228 26.26 -3.23 9.60
CA THR A 228 25.74 -4.30 8.75
C THR A 228 24.30 -4.57 9.12
N TYR A 229 23.39 -4.46 8.15
CA TYR A 229 22.00 -4.85 8.30
C TYR A 229 21.72 -6.18 7.60
N THR A 230 20.95 -7.03 8.27
CA THR A 230 20.42 -8.27 7.72
C THR A 230 18.91 -8.27 7.82
N VAL A 231 18.21 -8.24 6.68
CA VAL A 231 16.76 -8.38 6.60
C VAL A 231 16.44 -9.83 6.28
N THR A 232 15.66 -10.50 7.11
CA THR A 232 15.18 -11.86 6.88
C THR A 232 13.66 -11.84 6.73
N ALA A 233 13.19 -12.07 5.51
CA ALA A 233 11.78 -12.21 5.16
C ALA A 233 11.49 -13.69 4.89
N ARG A 234 10.95 -14.43 5.86
CA ARG A 234 10.65 -15.87 5.73
C ARG A 234 9.38 -16.21 6.50
N GLU A 235 8.54 -17.07 5.93
CA GLU A 235 7.33 -17.59 6.60
C GLU A 235 6.43 -16.49 7.19
N GLY A 236 6.28 -15.37 6.47
CA GLY A 236 5.48 -14.22 6.92
C GLY A 236 6.11 -13.40 8.04
N THR A 237 7.34 -13.71 8.46
CA THR A 237 8.12 -12.94 9.45
C THR A 237 9.13 -12.04 8.75
N TRP A 238 9.23 -10.79 9.23
CA TRP A 238 10.22 -9.82 8.81
C TRP A 238 11.09 -9.46 10.00
N LEU A 239 12.36 -9.83 9.93
CA LEU A 239 13.33 -9.61 10.99
C LEU A 239 14.48 -8.77 10.45
N VAL A 240 14.77 -7.65 11.12
CA VAL A 240 15.91 -6.80 10.85
C VAL A 240 16.90 -6.99 11.99
N GLN A 241 18.09 -7.45 11.64
CA GLN A 241 19.21 -7.53 12.56
C GLN A 241 20.29 -6.54 12.15
N GLU A 242 20.96 -5.95 13.13
CA GLU A 242 22.08 -5.05 12.89
C GLU A 242 23.35 -5.53 13.61
N SER A 243 24.50 -5.14 13.07
CA SER A 243 25.82 -5.41 13.65
C SER A 243 26.70 -4.19 13.41
N ILE A 244 27.11 -3.55 14.50
CA ILE A 244 27.89 -2.31 14.50
C ILE A 244 29.37 -2.69 14.53
N ASP A 245 30.14 -2.27 13.52
CA ASP A 245 31.59 -2.55 13.40
C ASP A 245 31.98 -4.02 13.66
N GLY A 246 31.11 -4.96 13.25
CA GLY A 246 31.34 -6.41 13.41
C GLY A 246 31.00 -6.97 14.79
N ALA A 247 30.42 -6.17 15.69
CA ALA A 247 29.86 -6.66 16.95
C ALA A 247 28.78 -7.74 16.73
N PRO A 248 28.47 -8.57 17.74
CA PRO A 248 27.38 -9.53 17.65
C PRO A 248 26.08 -8.88 17.18
N LYS A 249 25.30 -9.63 16.40
CA LYS A 249 24.04 -9.11 15.87
C LYS A 249 23.03 -8.87 16.98
N ASP A 250 22.35 -7.73 16.91
CA ASP A 250 21.16 -7.44 17.71
C ASP A 250 19.91 -7.35 16.81
N VAL A 251 18.73 -7.49 17.41
CA VAL A 251 17.45 -7.33 16.71
C VAL A 251 17.06 -5.85 16.71
N ALA A 252 17.17 -5.21 15.55
CA ALA A 252 16.79 -3.82 15.36
C ALA A 252 15.27 -3.66 15.21
N TRP A 253 14.62 -4.61 14.51
CA TRP A 253 13.17 -4.58 14.27
C TRP A 253 12.64 -5.98 14.00
N GLN A 254 11.42 -6.27 14.44
CA GLN A 254 10.75 -7.53 14.12
C GLN A 254 9.24 -7.35 13.91
N GLY A 255 8.69 -8.14 13.00
CA GLY A 255 7.27 -8.08 12.70
C GLY A 255 6.81 -9.14 11.71
N ARG A 256 5.59 -8.95 11.22
CA ARG A 256 5.03 -9.73 10.12
C ARG A 256 5.19 -8.97 8.81
N PHE A 257 5.24 -9.68 7.69
CA PHE A 257 5.13 -9.04 6.37
C PHE A 257 4.12 -9.73 5.47
N THR A 258 3.63 -8.96 4.49
CA THR A 258 2.82 -9.43 3.39
C THR A 258 3.33 -8.82 2.09
N VAL A 259 3.48 -9.65 1.06
CA VAL A 259 3.77 -9.18 -0.30
C VAL A 259 2.45 -8.72 -0.90
N LEU A 260 2.28 -7.41 -1.04
CA LEU A 260 1.01 -6.87 -1.52
C LEU A 260 0.90 -6.96 -3.05
N ASP A 261 2.01 -6.81 -3.77
CA ASP A 261 2.14 -7.07 -5.20
C ASP A 261 3.61 -7.38 -5.56
N ARG A 262 3.93 -7.44 -6.87
CA ARG A 262 5.28 -7.79 -7.36
C ARG A 262 6.39 -6.94 -6.77
N GLY A 263 6.14 -5.66 -6.54
CA GLY A 263 7.15 -4.69 -6.12
C GLY A 263 6.84 -4.08 -4.76
N THR A 264 5.94 -4.63 -3.96
CA THR A 264 5.56 -3.98 -2.70
C THR A 264 5.45 -4.97 -1.56
N VAL A 265 6.06 -4.61 -0.44
CA VAL A 265 5.96 -5.34 0.82
C VAL A 265 5.41 -4.42 1.89
N GLN A 266 4.44 -4.91 2.65
CA GLN A 266 4.03 -4.30 3.89
C GLN A 266 4.63 -5.09 5.06
N ALA A 267 5.28 -4.40 5.98
CA ALA A 267 5.73 -4.97 7.25
C ALA A 267 4.95 -4.33 8.41
N THR A 268 4.66 -5.09 9.45
CA THR A 268 3.90 -4.63 10.62
C THR A 268 4.58 -5.16 11.87
N ALA A 269 4.98 -4.25 12.77
CA ALA A 269 5.67 -4.60 14.00
C ALA A 269 4.81 -5.53 14.86
N THR A 270 5.43 -6.49 15.53
CA THR A 270 4.71 -7.45 16.41
C THR A 270 4.72 -7.05 17.88
N ASP A 271 5.66 -6.21 18.29
CA ASP A 271 5.98 -5.87 19.68
C ASP A 271 5.79 -4.38 20.00
N ILE A 272 5.53 -3.55 18.99
CA ILE A 272 5.28 -2.12 19.14
C ILE A 272 3.97 -1.79 18.42
N SER A 273 3.18 -0.88 19.00
CA SER A 273 1.98 -0.32 18.37
C SER A 273 2.35 0.68 17.27
N CYS A 274 3.10 0.22 16.26
CA CYS A 274 3.31 0.95 15.02
C CYS A 274 2.23 0.56 14.01
N GLY A 275 1.80 1.50 13.18
CA GLY A 275 1.12 1.16 11.93
C GLY A 275 2.08 0.43 10.97
N PRO A 276 1.56 -0.06 9.84
CA PRO A 276 2.38 -0.75 8.85
C PRO A 276 3.43 0.19 8.23
N ILE A 277 4.59 -0.39 7.89
CA ILE A 277 5.60 0.20 7.01
C ILE A 277 5.43 -0.44 5.63
N VAL A 278 5.32 0.38 4.59
CA VAL A 278 5.18 -0.09 3.21
C VAL A 278 6.46 0.22 2.45
N TYR A 279 7.01 -0.78 1.77
CA TYR A 279 8.24 -0.68 0.98
C TYR A 279 7.95 -0.90 -0.50
N ASP A 280 8.43 -0.01 -1.38
CA ASP A 280 8.58 -0.25 -2.81
C ASP A 280 9.90 -1.01 -2.98
N VAL A 281 9.75 -2.27 -3.34
CA VAL A 281 10.82 -3.25 -3.48
C VAL A 281 11.23 -3.31 -4.94
N ARG A 282 12.50 -3.00 -5.18
CA ARG A 282 13.10 -2.99 -6.52
C ARG A 282 14.11 -4.14 -6.62
N PRO A 283 13.66 -5.36 -7.00
CA PRO A 283 14.56 -6.47 -7.20
C PRO A 283 15.43 -6.25 -8.44
N SER A 284 16.65 -6.75 -8.36
CA SER A 284 17.61 -6.89 -9.45
C SER A 284 18.25 -8.27 -9.34
N ALA A 285 18.97 -8.72 -10.38
CA ALA A 285 19.52 -10.07 -10.45
C ALA A 285 20.41 -10.48 -9.24
N ALA A 286 21.00 -9.53 -8.51
CA ALA A 286 21.88 -9.81 -7.37
C ALA A 286 21.54 -9.05 -6.08
N ALA A 287 20.59 -8.11 -6.12
CA ALA A 287 20.29 -7.23 -5.01
C ALA A 287 18.84 -6.75 -5.02
N VAL A 288 18.37 -6.25 -3.89
CA VAL A 288 17.06 -5.61 -3.74
C VAL A 288 17.24 -4.24 -3.10
N SER A 289 16.56 -3.24 -3.63
CA SER A 289 16.46 -1.93 -2.95
C SER A 289 15.08 -1.83 -2.32
N PHE A 290 15.01 -1.29 -1.11
CA PHE A 290 13.76 -1.01 -0.41
C PHE A 290 13.62 0.50 -0.33
N VAL A 291 12.51 1.05 -0.83
CA VAL A 291 12.19 2.47 -0.70
C VAL A 291 11.00 2.58 0.25
N VAL A 292 11.10 3.41 1.29
CA VAL A 292 10.04 3.54 2.29
C VAL A 292 8.93 4.38 1.70
N VAL A 293 7.82 3.74 1.34
CA VAL A 293 6.62 4.39 0.77
C VAL A 293 5.78 5.01 1.87
N THR A 294 5.67 4.34 3.00
CA THR A 294 4.85 4.80 4.12
C THR A 294 5.39 4.22 5.40
N ASP A 295 5.41 5.03 6.45
CA ASP A 295 5.70 4.60 7.81
C ASP A 295 4.61 5.14 8.71
N ALA A 296 3.65 4.27 9.05
CA ALA A 296 2.52 4.63 9.89
C ALA A 296 2.80 4.44 11.39
N CYS A 297 4.07 4.43 11.83
CA CYS A 297 4.36 4.37 13.26
C CYS A 297 4.00 5.71 13.96
N PRO A 298 3.05 5.72 14.92
CA PRO A 298 2.62 6.95 15.57
C PRO A 298 3.69 7.46 16.54
N THR A 299 4.02 8.75 16.41
CA THR A 299 4.97 9.43 17.30
C THR A 299 4.29 9.79 18.63
N PRO A 300 4.72 9.20 19.75
CA PRO A 300 5.33 10.04 20.78
C PRO A 300 6.63 9.46 21.38
N TRP A 301 7.16 8.37 20.84
CA TRP A 301 8.40 7.73 21.32
C TRP A 301 9.63 8.51 20.83
N THR A 302 9.93 9.60 21.54
CA THR A 302 11.24 10.31 21.61
C THR A 302 12.04 10.45 20.31
N ALA A 303 11.39 11.07 19.32
CA ALA A 303 11.90 11.95 18.26
C ALA A 303 11.26 11.51 16.94
N PRO A 304 10.19 12.19 16.46
CA PRO A 304 9.52 11.90 15.18
C PRO A 304 10.46 11.72 14.00
N VAL A 305 11.61 12.36 14.08
CA VAL A 305 12.64 12.41 13.06
C VAL A 305 13.59 11.21 13.16
N GLY A 306 13.78 10.62 14.35
CA GLY A 306 14.73 9.52 14.56
C GLY A 306 14.36 8.25 13.80
N GLU A 307 13.12 7.77 13.95
CA GLU A 307 12.65 6.54 13.28
C GLU A 307 12.63 6.71 11.75
N LEU A 308 12.10 7.83 11.25
CA LEU A 308 12.11 8.11 9.81
C LEU A 308 13.53 8.24 9.25
N ILE A 309 14.46 8.84 10.00
CA ILE A 309 15.89 8.84 9.64
C ILE A 309 16.42 7.41 9.66
N ALA A 310 16.07 6.58 10.64
CA ALA A 310 16.50 5.18 10.74
C ALA A 310 16.09 4.40 9.49
N GLN A 311 14.80 4.45 9.15
CA GLN A 311 14.20 3.75 8.02
C GLN A 311 14.80 4.23 6.70
N THR A 312 14.85 5.54 6.45
CA THR A 312 15.45 6.10 5.23
C THR A 312 16.95 5.78 5.14
N ALA A 313 17.71 6.03 6.22
CA ALA A 313 19.15 5.80 6.22
C ALA A 313 19.49 4.32 6.04
N LEU A 314 18.67 3.41 6.56
CA LEU A 314 18.82 1.98 6.39
C LEU A 314 18.49 1.54 4.95
N TYR A 315 17.25 1.74 4.54
CA TYR A 315 16.70 1.05 3.38
C TYR A 315 17.10 1.70 2.06
N GLU A 316 17.34 3.02 2.05
CA GLU A 316 17.57 3.79 0.84
C GLU A 316 19.06 4.09 0.60
N SER A 317 19.95 3.77 1.55
CA SER A 317 21.39 4.05 1.41
C SER A 317 22.14 3.09 0.49
N ALA A 318 21.68 1.85 0.34
CA ALA A 318 22.29 0.88 -0.57
C ALA A 318 21.36 -0.29 -0.91
N PRO A 319 21.53 -0.93 -2.09
CA PRO A 319 20.90 -2.21 -2.38
C PRO A 319 21.39 -3.32 -1.44
N PHE A 320 20.47 -4.14 -0.95
CA PHE A 320 20.76 -5.32 -0.16
C PHE A 320 21.02 -6.53 -1.05
N ARG A 321 22.13 -7.21 -0.83
CA ARG A 321 22.47 -8.45 -1.55
C ARG A 321 21.70 -9.62 -0.96
N ARG A 322 21.12 -10.46 -1.81
CA ARG A 322 20.51 -11.73 -1.36
C ARG A 322 21.63 -12.67 -0.88
N LEU A 323 21.50 -13.18 0.34
CA LEU A 323 22.32 -14.26 0.84
C LEU A 323 21.72 -15.59 0.38
N GLY A 324 22.56 -16.58 0.08
CA GLY A 324 22.13 -17.91 -0.37
C GLY A 324 21.04 -18.52 0.53
N GLU A 325 20.23 -19.41 -0.03
CA GLU A 325 19.10 -20.04 0.67
C GLU A 325 19.53 -20.90 1.87
#